data_AF-A0A8J6SN73-F1
#
_entry.id   AF-A0A8J6SN73-F1
#
_cell.length_a   1.000
_cell.length_b   1.000
_cell.length_c   1.000
_cell.angle_alpha   90.00
_cell.angle_beta   90.00
_cell.angle_gamma   90.00
#
_symmetry.space_group_name_H-M   'P 1'
#
loop_
_entity.id
_entity.type
_entity.pdbx_description
1 polymer ?
#
loop_
_entity_poly.entity_id
_entity_poly.type
_entity_poly.pdbx_seq_one_letter_code
_entity_poly.pdbx_strand_id
1 'polypeptide(L)' 'MIAGLIDIETLINHYNSQFEQADWLQIDGGEGELSRWSIWSFQDEEGENWRGLLVISKVQETPSEYVGFVQIFRRPRDN' A
#
# COMPACT_ATOMS: atom_id res chain seq x y z
N MET A 1 8.01 29.04 2.08
CA MET A 1 7.48 27.69 2.34
C MET A 1 6.86 27.19 1.05
N ILE A 2 7.45 26.21 0.38
CA ILE A 2 6.83 25.58 -0.79
C ILE A 2 6.01 24.43 -0.23
N ALA A 3 4.68 24.53 -0.30
CA ALA A 3 3.81 23.39 -0.03
C ALA A 3 4.26 22.24 -0.96
N GLY A 4 4.79 21.16 -0.38
CA GLY A 4 5.35 20.06 -1.15
C GLY A 4 4.30 19.49 -2.10
N LEU A 5 4.64 19.40 -3.38
CA LEU A 5 3.84 18.69 -4.37
C LEU A 5 3.62 17.26 -3.86
N ILE A 6 2.37 16.94 -3.51
CA ILE A 6 1.98 15.55 -3.27
C ILE A 6 1.92 14.90 -4.66
N ASP A 7 2.77 13.91 -4.88
CA ASP A 7 2.71 13.01 -6.03
C ASP A 7 2.42 11.57 -5.59
N ILE A 8 2.07 10.72 -6.56
CA ILE A 8 1.66 9.33 -6.30
C ILE A 8 2.80 8.51 -5.69
N GLU A 9 4.05 8.83 -6.04
CA GLU A 9 5.25 8.14 -5.59
C GLU A 9 5.51 8.45 -4.10
N THR A 10 5.37 9.72 -3.73
CA THR A 10 5.47 10.18 -2.35
C THR A 10 4.39 9.52 -1.48
N LEU A 11 3.16 9.41 -1.99
CA LEU A 11 2.06 8.79 -1.26
C LEU A 11 2.26 7.28 -1.07
N ILE A 12 2.58 6.53 -2.13
CA ILE A 12 2.78 5.08 -2.00
C ILE A 12 3.98 4.78 -1.08
N ASN A 13 5.08 5.53 -1.19
CA ASN A 13 6.24 5.34 -0.33
C ASN A 13 5.96 5.72 1.13
N HIS A 14 5.16 6.77 1.37
CA HIS A 14 4.73 7.12 2.72
C HIS A 14 3.97 5.97 3.39
N TYR A 15 3.01 5.37 2.69
CA TYR A 15 2.22 4.27 3.25
C TYR A 15 3.01 2.96 3.30
N ASN A 16 3.84 2.64 2.30
CA ASN A 16 4.75 1.49 2.34
C ASN A 16 5.63 1.53 3.60
N SER A 17 6.19 2.70 3.94
CA SER A 17 6.99 2.85 5.16
C SER A 17 6.18 2.58 6.44
N GLN A 18 4.89 2.90 6.46
CA GLN A 18 4.03 2.57 7.61
C GLN A 18 3.78 1.06 7.75
N PHE A 19 3.65 0.33 6.62
CA PHE A 19 3.59 -1.13 6.63
C PHE A 19 4.88 -1.74 7.18
N GLU A 20 6.04 -1.30 6.69
CA GLU A 20 7.35 -1.77 7.16
C GLU A 20 7.57 -1.50 8.65
N GLN A 21 7.19 -0.31 9.14
CA GLN A 21 7.27 0.05 10.56
C GLN A 21 6.35 -0.82 11.46
N ALA A 22 5.35 -1.46 10.86
CA ALA A 22 4.44 -2.39 11.52
C ALA A 22 4.81 -3.86 11.25
N ASP A 23 6.06 -4.13 10.85
CA ASP A 23 6.62 -5.47 10.60
C ASP A 23 5.93 -6.23 9.45
N TRP A 24 5.22 -5.54 8.55
CA TRP A 24 4.76 -6.13 7.29
C TRP A 24 5.92 -6.19 6.29
N LEU A 25 6.01 -7.31 5.58
CA LEU A 25 7.00 -7.51 4.53
C LEU A 25 6.35 -7.29 3.16
N GLN A 26 6.92 -6.39 2.35
CA GLN A 26 6.48 -6.24 0.98
C GLN A 26 6.87 -7.48 0.18
N ILE A 27 5.90 -8.13 -0.47
CA ILE A 27 6.12 -9.33 -1.27
C ILE A 27 5.93 -9.10 -2.76
N ASP A 28 5.25 -8.03 -3.15
CA ASP A 28 5.09 -7.63 -4.55
C ASP A 28 4.75 -6.13 -4.64
N GLY A 29 4.84 -5.56 -5.83
CA GLY A 29 4.46 -4.18 -6.09
C GLY A 29 4.56 -3.83 -7.56
N GLY A 30 3.88 -2.76 -7.95
CA GLY A 30 3.90 -2.34 -9.34
C GLY A 30 3.31 -0.97 -9.59
N GLU A 31 3.49 -0.56 -10.83
CA GLU A 31 3.00 0.70 -11.35
C GLU A 31 2.05 0.50 -12.53
N GLY A 32 1.00 1.29 -12.56
CA GLY A 32 0.15 1.53 -13.72
C GLY A 32 0.23 3.00 -14.15
N GLU A 33 -0.45 3.34 -15.24
CA GLU A 33 -0.48 4.71 -15.79
C GLU A 33 -1.01 5.73 -14.77
N LEU A 34 -2.03 5.34 -14.00
CA LEU A 34 -2.70 6.20 -13.03
C LEU A 34 -2.61 5.67 -11.60
N SER A 35 -1.91 4.56 -11.37
CA SER A 35 -1.89 3.91 -10.07
C SER A 35 -0.51 3.38 -9.68
N ARG A 36 -0.33 3.22 -8.37
CA ARG A 36 0.78 2.50 -7.74
C ARG A 36 0.18 1.54 -6.73
N TRP A 37 0.74 0.35 -6.61
CA TRP A 37 0.25 -0.65 -5.67
C TRP A 37 1.38 -1.46 -5.07
N SER A 38 1.14 -1.99 -3.87
CA SER A 38 2.05 -2.89 -3.16
C SER A 38 1.27 -3.99 -2.45
N ILE A 39 1.83 -5.20 -2.44
CA ILE A 39 1.28 -6.37 -1.75
C ILE A 39 2.19 -6.71 -0.58
N TRP A 40 1.57 -6.98 0.55
CA TRP A 40 2.24 -7.17 1.83
C TRP A 40 1.89 -8.51 2.44
N SER A 41 2.80 -9.04 3.24
CA SER A 41 2.61 -10.22 4.07
C SER A 41 2.96 -9.89 5.51
N PHE A 42 2.18 -10.40 6.45
CA PHE A 42 2.48 -10.33 7.87
C PHE A 42 2.14 -11.66 8.52
N GLN A 43 2.99 -12.13 9.41
CA GLN A 43 2.72 -13.30 10.24
C GLN A 43 2.57 -12.81 11.68
N ASP A 44 1.44 -13.12 12.29
CA ASP A 44 1.24 -12.78 13.70
C ASP A 44 1.90 -13.79 14.65
N GLU A 45 1.82 -13.50 15.94
CA GLU A 45 2.41 -14.34 17.00
C GLU A 45 1.79 -15.74 17.08
N GLU A 46 0.57 -15.94 16.57
CA GLU A 46 -0.10 -17.24 16.49
C GLU A 46 0.32 -18.03 15.23
N GLY A 47 1.14 -17.42 14.38
CA GLY A 47 1.64 -17.97 13.14
C GLY A 47 0.64 -17.91 11.98
N GLU A 48 -0.45 -17.15 12.12
CA GLU A 48 -1.42 -16.93 11.05
C GLU A 48 -0.89 -15.94 10.03
N ASN A 49 -1.18 -16.20 8.75
CA ASN A 49 -0.68 -15.39 7.65
C ASN A 49 -1.73 -14.37 7.19
N TRP A 50 -1.31 -13.13 7.12
CA TRP A 50 -2.10 -12.00 6.64
C TRP A 50 -1.53 -11.49 5.34
N ARG A 51 -2.40 -11.04 4.44
CA ARG A 51 -2.01 -10.31 3.22
C ARG A 51 -2.61 -8.92 3.21
N GLY A 52 -1.81 -7.95 2.79
CA GLY A 52 -2.24 -6.58 2.53
C GLY A 52 -2.16 -6.26 1.04
N LEU A 53 -3.13 -5.49 0.56
CA LEU A 53 -3.04 -4.80 -0.72
C LEU A 53 -3.22 -3.31 -0.46
N LEU A 54 -2.23 -2.53 -0.85
CA LEU A 54 -2.30 -1.07 -0.91
C LEU A 54 -2.37 -0.65 -2.38
N VAL A 55 -3.32 0.22 -2.70
CA VAL A 55 -3.43 0.85 -4.03
C VAL A 55 -3.62 2.34 -3.84
N ILE A 56 -2.77 3.14 -4.47
CA ILE A 56 -2.97 4.58 -4.63
C ILE A 56 -3.25 4.84 -6.11
N SER A 57 -4.30 5.60 -6.40
CA SER A 57 -4.69 5.97 -7.75
C SER A 57 -4.89 7.47 -7.87
N LYS A 58 -4.47 8.07 -8.98
CA LYS A 58 -4.76 9.45 -9.33
C LYS A 58 -6.22 9.58 -9.75
N VAL A 59 -6.91 10.61 -9.26
CA VAL A 59 -8.26 10.96 -9.74
C VAL A 59 -8.09 11.68 -11.08
N GLN A 60 -8.72 11.16 -12.14
CA GLN A 60 -8.67 11.80 -13.45
C GLN A 60 -9.36 13.17 -13.39
N GLU A 61 -8.91 14.11 -14.23
CA GLU A 61 -9.45 15.48 -14.33
C GLU A 61 -9.16 16.42 -13.15
N THR A 62 -8.71 15.93 -11.99
CA THR A 62 -8.23 16.78 -10.89
C THR A 62 -6.73 16.64 -10.64
N PRO A 63 -5.92 17.67 -10.99
CA PRO A 63 -4.50 17.69 -10.62
C PRO A 63 -4.33 17.58 -9.10
N SER A 64 -3.37 16.74 -8.67
CA SER A 64 -2.99 16.56 -7.26
C SER A 64 -4.05 15.93 -6.34
N GLU A 65 -5.10 15.32 -6.88
CA GLU A 65 -6.01 14.47 -6.12
C GLU A 65 -5.70 12.98 -6.32
N TYR A 66 -5.68 12.26 -5.21
CA TYR A 66 -5.38 10.83 -5.15
C TYR A 66 -6.38 10.14 -4.24
N VAL A 67 -6.72 8.91 -4.58
CA VAL A 67 -7.49 8.00 -3.74
C VAL A 67 -6.61 6.83 -3.33
N GLY A 68 -6.69 6.46 -2.05
CA GLY A 68 -5.97 5.32 -1.50
C GLY A 68 -6.94 4.26 -0.96
N PHE A 69 -6.62 2.99 -1.22
CA PHE A 69 -7.34 1.85 -0.66
C PHE A 69 -6.35 0.89 -0.02
N VAL A 70 -6.70 0.42 1.18
CA VAL A 70 -6.01 -0.69 1.84
C VAL A 70 -7.02 -1.79 2.08
N GLN A 71 -6.66 -3.00 1.67
CA GLN A 71 -7.42 -4.22 1.95
C GLN A 71 -6.53 -5.21 2.67
N ILE A 72 -7.01 -5.72 3.80
CA ILE A 72 -6.33 -6.75 4.59
C ILE A 72 -7.14 -8.04 4.52
N PHE A 73 -6.45 -9.12 4.18
CA PHE A 73 -7.02 -10.46 4.04
C PHE A 73 -6.33 -11.37 5.04
N ARG A 74 -7.11 -12.01 5.91
CA ARG A 74 -6.61 -13.15 6.68
C ARG A 74 -6.64 -14.38 5.78
N ARG A 75 -5.50 -15.03 5.59
CA ARG A 75 -5.42 -16.33 4.92
C ARG A 75 -5.38 -17.38 6.03
N PRO A 76 -6.47 -18.16 6.24
CA PRO A 76 -6.41 -19.28 7.17
C PRO A 76 -5.26 -20.21 6.78
N ARG A 77 -4.63 -20.89 7.75
CA ARG A 77 -3.80 -22.05 7.45
C ARG A 77 -4.59 -22.99 6.52
N ASP A 78 -4.03 -23.29 5.35
CA ASP A 78 -4.51 -24.40 4.54
C ASP A 78 -4.32 -25.67 5.38
N ASN A 79 -5.42 -26.35 5.68
CA ASN A 79 -5.45 -27.57 6.50
C ASN A 79 -5.26 -28.81 5.62
#